data_AF-A0A4P5YM94-F1
#
_entry.id   AF-A0A4P5YM94-F1
#
_cell.length_a   1.000
_cell.length_b   1.000
_cell.length_c   1.000
_cell.angle_alpha   90.00
_cell.angle_beta   90.00
_cell.angle_gamma   90.00
#
_symmetry.space_group_name_H-M   'P 1'
#
loop_
_entity.id
_entity.type
_entity.pdbx_description
1 polymer ?
#
loop_
_entity_poly.entity_id
_entity_poly.type
_entity_poly.pdbx_seq_one_letter_code
_entity_poly.pdbx_strand_id
1 'polypeptide(L)'
;MEITAPQPTPKRRPRVLLWTVVSLLLASASALGWWQFRTRDKLDESCANCRKMIEVMLRQYARDHDGWYPRGGTTALDSLAKLVEYEHDVHHFTSHALSPQLIKYWKQHQTFAPDFTCYRYNEGLKADDLGNWVVLYFHQPTLWECNKHNHKGTALGRPVLLSPGPSWQFLEEEMFQKYQADTLRYLAEKGRLKKPAPSQ
;
A
#
# COMPACT_ATOMS: atom_id res chain seq x y z
N MET A 1 67.33 53.04 -1.82
CA MET A 1 66.19 52.63 -0.98
C MET A 1 65.24 51.86 -1.86
N GLU A 2 65.25 50.54 -1.76
CA GLU A 2 64.44 49.65 -2.58
C GLU A 2 63.10 49.45 -1.85
N ILE A 3 62.02 50.03 -2.40
CA ILE A 3 60.68 49.96 -1.81
C ILE A 3 60.07 48.62 -2.23
N THR A 4 60.09 47.65 -1.33
CA THR A 4 59.49 46.34 -1.57
C THR A 4 57.96 46.45 -1.54
N ALA A 5 57.29 46.15 -2.65
CA ALA A 5 55.83 46.17 -2.72
C ALA A 5 55.22 45.10 -1.79
N PRO A 6 54.09 45.40 -1.11
CA PRO A 6 53.48 44.47 -0.17
C PRO A 6 52.95 43.22 -0.89
N GLN A 7 53.36 42.05 -0.40
CA GLN A 7 52.88 40.76 -0.86
C GLN A 7 51.35 40.64 -0.66
N PRO A 8 50.58 40.17 -1.66
CA PRO A 8 49.14 40.01 -1.54
C PRO A 8 48.82 38.98 -0.46
N THR A 9 48.00 39.37 0.51
CA THR A 9 47.58 38.47 1.58
C THR A 9 46.78 37.30 1.00
N PRO A 10 47.03 36.05 1.44
CA PRO A 10 46.31 34.90 0.94
C PRO A 10 44.83 35.06 1.29
N LYS A 11 43.96 35.22 0.28
CA LYS A 11 42.50 35.17 0.42
C LYS A 11 42.15 33.84 1.09
N ARG A 12 41.87 33.87 2.40
CA ARG A 12 41.35 32.71 3.15
C ARG A 12 40.05 32.27 2.46
N ARG A 13 40.15 31.22 1.65
CA ARG A 13 39.04 30.66 0.87
C ARG A 13 37.92 30.17 1.80
N PRO A 14 36.67 30.15 1.32
CA PRO A 14 35.45 30.11 2.14
C PRO A 14 35.15 28.69 2.66
N ARG A 15 36.10 28.07 3.37
CA ARG A 15 35.93 26.74 3.95
C ARG A 15 34.74 26.70 4.90
N VAL A 16 34.50 27.78 5.65
CA VAL A 16 33.36 27.90 6.57
C VAL A 16 32.03 27.82 5.79
N LEU A 17 31.90 28.56 4.69
CA LEU A 17 30.69 28.56 3.86
C LEU A 17 30.40 27.16 3.28
N LEU A 18 31.43 26.45 2.80
CA LEU A 18 31.27 25.10 2.28
C LEU A 18 30.72 24.16 3.35
N TRP A 19 31.29 24.18 4.56
CA TRP A 19 30.82 23.34 5.66
C TRP A 19 29.40 23.69 6.10
N THR A 20 29.04 24.97 6.15
CA THR A 20 27.66 25.39 6.46
C THR A 20 26.64 24.85 5.45
N VAL A 21 26.96 24.92 4.15
CA VAL A 21 26.07 24.38 3.09
C VAL A 21 25.91 22.87 3.23
N VAL A 22 27.01 22.14 3.44
CA VAL A 22 26.97 20.68 3.63
C VAL A 22 26.13 20.30 4.85
N SER A 23 26.31 21.00 5.98
CA SER A 23 25.51 20.74 7.20
C SER A 23 24.02 21.00 6.98
N LEU A 24 23.65 22.07 6.28
CA LEU A 24 22.25 22.37 5.96
C LEU A 24 21.61 21.29 5.08
N LEU A 25 22.34 20.81 4.06
CA LEU A 25 21.86 19.74 3.19
C LEU A 25 21.64 18.43 3.97
N LEU A 26 22.59 18.06 4.84
CA LEU A 26 22.45 16.88 5.68
C LEU A 26 21.28 17.00 6.66
N ALA A 27 21.14 18.13 7.35
CA ALA A 27 20.02 18.37 8.26
C ALA A 27 18.67 18.31 7.52
N SER A 28 18.59 18.87 6.32
CA SER A 28 17.36 18.86 5.50
C SER A 28 17.01 17.46 5.03
N ALA A 29 18.00 16.67 4.58
CA ALA A 29 17.80 15.28 4.20
C ALA A 29 17.38 14.41 5.40
N SER A 30 17.99 14.60 6.58
CA SER A 30 17.59 13.89 7.79
C SER A 30 16.18 14.27 8.26
N ALA A 31 15.82 15.56 8.21
CA ALA A 31 14.48 16.01 8.55
C ALA A 31 13.43 15.44 7.58
N LEU A 32 13.73 15.42 6.27
CA LEU A 32 12.86 14.82 5.26
C LEU A 32 12.72 13.31 5.46
N GLY A 33 13.82 12.59 5.70
CA GLY A 33 13.81 11.17 5.98
C GLY A 33 13.02 10.83 7.25
N TRP A 34 13.19 11.61 8.32
CA TRP A 34 12.42 11.45 9.55
C TRP A 34 10.93 11.76 9.36
N TRP A 35 10.61 12.83 8.63
CA TRP A 35 9.22 13.18 8.31
C TRP A 35 8.54 12.10 7.46
N GLN A 36 9.24 11.58 6.44
CA GLN A 36 8.75 10.46 5.63
C GLN A 36 8.54 9.22 6.49
N PHE A 37 9.53 8.83 7.31
CA PHE A 37 9.41 7.69 8.22
C PHE A 37 8.18 7.83 9.13
N ARG A 38 8.02 8.98 9.78
CA ARG A 38 6.94 9.21 10.75
C ARG A 38 5.56 9.34 10.10
N THR A 39 5.48 9.81 8.87
CA THR A 39 4.21 9.90 8.13
C THR A 39 3.84 8.55 7.53
N ARG A 40 4.80 7.76 7.03
CA ARG A 40 4.55 6.39 6.53
C ARG A 40 4.06 5.44 7.62
N ASP A 41 4.67 5.48 8.81
CA ASP A 41 4.27 4.61 9.92
C ASP A 41 2.79 4.80 10.32
N LYS A 42 2.29 6.03 10.28
CA LYS A 42 0.87 6.32 10.57
C LYS A 42 -0.09 5.88 9.46
N LEU A 43 0.42 5.71 8.24
CA LEU A 43 -0.36 5.24 7.09
C LEU A 43 -0.38 3.71 6.98
N ASP A 44 0.61 3.03 7.57
CA ASP A 44 0.80 1.58 7.50
C ASP A 44 0.13 0.81 8.67
N GLU A 45 -0.44 1.49 9.66
CA GLU A 45 -1.22 0.89 10.75
C GLU A 45 -2.62 0.45 10.28
N SER A 46 -2.68 -0.49 9.34
CA SER A 46 -3.84 -1.34 9.16
C SER A 46 -3.91 -2.31 10.34
N CYS A 47 -4.86 -2.12 11.23
CA CYS A 47 -5.03 -3.01 12.37
C CYS A 47 -5.31 -4.45 11.89
N ALA A 48 -4.51 -5.40 12.38
CA ALA A 48 -4.67 -6.83 12.07
C ALA A 48 -6.09 -7.35 12.34
N ASN A 49 -6.79 -6.78 13.33
CA ASN A 49 -8.18 -7.11 13.64
C ASN A 49 -9.17 -6.62 12.57
N CYS A 50 -8.90 -5.48 11.91
CA CYS A 50 -9.75 -4.95 10.85
C CYS A 50 -9.72 -5.84 9.59
N ARG A 51 -8.58 -6.49 9.32
CA ARG A 51 -8.42 -7.41 8.19
C ARG A 51 -9.30 -8.66 8.28
N LYS A 52 -9.46 -9.20 9.48
CA LYS A 52 -10.33 -10.36 9.70
C LYS A 52 -11.78 -10.08 9.31
N MET A 53 -12.24 -8.85 9.47
CA MET A 53 -13.60 -8.45 9.05
C MET A 53 -13.75 -8.49 7.53
N ILE A 54 -12.76 -8.02 6.77
CA ILE A 54 -12.80 -8.08 5.30
C ILE A 54 -12.95 -9.52 4.79
N GLU A 55 -12.24 -10.47 5.44
CA GLU A 55 -12.37 -11.90 5.12
C GLU A 55 -13.80 -12.41 5.33
N VAL A 56 -14.42 -12.05 6.47
CA VAL A 56 -15.80 -12.43 6.78
C VAL A 56 -16.76 -11.82 5.75
N MET A 57 -16.60 -10.54 5.42
CA MET A 57 -17.42 -9.84 4.43
C MET A 57 -17.31 -10.47 3.04
N LEU A 58 -16.11 -10.82 2.60
CA LEU A 58 -15.89 -11.52 1.33
C LEU A 58 -16.54 -12.90 1.29
N ARG A 59 -16.42 -13.67 2.38
CA ARG A 59 -17.08 -15.00 2.48
C ARG A 59 -18.60 -14.86 2.48
N GLN A 60 -19.14 -13.88 3.21
CA GLN A 60 -20.58 -13.61 3.21
C GLN A 60 -21.05 -13.25 1.79
N TYR A 61 -20.38 -12.28 1.16
CA TYR A 61 -20.71 -11.86 -0.21
C TYR A 61 -20.67 -13.05 -1.18
N ALA A 62 -19.63 -13.87 -1.14
CA ALA A 62 -19.53 -15.03 -2.03
C ALA A 62 -20.63 -16.07 -1.80
N ARG A 63 -21.05 -16.31 -0.54
CA ARG A 63 -22.20 -17.18 -0.23
C ARG A 63 -23.49 -16.67 -0.85
N ASP A 64 -23.67 -15.35 -0.86
CA ASP A 64 -24.89 -14.71 -1.37
C ASP A 64 -24.86 -14.48 -2.90
N HIS A 65 -23.73 -14.75 -3.57
CA HIS A 65 -23.52 -14.46 -4.99
C HIS A 65 -22.91 -15.64 -5.77
N ASP A 66 -23.46 -16.85 -5.61
CA ASP A 66 -23.07 -18.07 -6.37
C ASP A 66 -21.55 -18.39 -6.33
N GLY A 67 -20.94 -18.12 -5.17
CA GLY A 67 -19.51 -18.29 -4.92
C GLY A 67 -18.62 -17.19 -5.48
N TRP A 68 -19.16 -16.17 -6.16
CA TRP A 68 -18.34 -15.07 -6.69
C TRP A 68 -17.95 -14.07 -5.62
N TYR A 69 -16.67 -13.73 -5.56
CA TYR A 69 -16.26 -12.51 -4.86
C TYR A 69 -16.78 -11.26 -5.62
N PRO A 70 -16.84 -10.09 -4.97
CA PRO A 70 -17.40 -8.87 -5.56
C PRO A 70 -16.83 -8.56 -6.94
N ARG A 71 -17.72 -8.25 -7.89
CA ARG A 71 -17.38 -7.94 -9.28
C ARG A 71 -18.41 -7.03 -9.93
N GLY A 72 -18.10 -6.49 -11.11
CA GLY A 72 -19.00 -5.69 -11.95
C GLY A 72 -19.04 -4.20 -11.64
N GLY A 73 -18.04 -3.64 -10.93
CA GLY A 73 -17.84 -2.18 -10.85
C GLY A 73 -17.25 -1.60 -12.15
N THR A 74 -16.85 -0.33 -12.19
CA THR A 74 -16.03 0.22 -13.31
C THR A 74 -14.55 -0.08 -13.07
N THR A 75 -14.12 -0.02 -11.82
CA THR A 75 -12.79 -0.41 -11.33
C THR A 75 -12.88 -1.61 -10.38
N ALA A 76 -11.73 -2.23 -10.07
CA ALA A 76 -11.68 -3.27 -9.05
C ALA A 76 -12.01 -2.73 -7.64
N LEU A 77 -11.72 -1.45 -7.38
CA LEU A 77 -12.08 -0.79 -6.12
C LEU A 77 -13.58 -0.55 -6.00
N ASP A 78 -14.26 -0.23 -7.11
CA ASP A 78 -15.73 -0.16 -7.14
C ASP A 78 -16.35 -1.52 -6.82
N SER A 79 -15.77 -2.60 -7.37
CA SER A 79 -16.18 -3.96 -7.06
C SER A 79 -15.99 -4.27 -5.57
N LEU A 80 -14.82 -3.94 -5.01
CA LEU A 80 -14.53 -4.16 -3.59
C LEU A 80 -15.44 -3.36 -2.65
N ALA A 81 -15.80 -2.13 -3.02
CA ALA A 81 -16.67 -1.26 -2.24
C ALA A 81 -18.10 -1.82 -2.06
N LYS A 82 -18.52 -2.78 -2.88
CA LYS A 82 -19.79 -3.51 -2.72
C LYS A 82 -19.86 -4.36 -1.43
N LEU A 83 -18.73 -4.60 -0.78
CA LEU A 83 -18.70 -5.25 0.54
C LEU A 83 -19.24 -4.33 1.65
N VAL A 84 -19.17 -3.02 1.47
CA VAL A 84 -19.56 -2.05 2.51
C VAL A 84 -21.08 -1.96 2.59
N GLU A 85 -21.65 -2.43 3.69
CA GLU A 85 -23.08 -2.28 3.99
C GLU A 85 -23.35 -0.99 4.76
N TYR A 86 -22.45 -0.65 5.69
CA TYR A 86 -22.56 0.51 6.56
C TYR A 86 -21.30 1.37 6.50
N GLU A 87 -21.46 2.65 6.81
CA GLU A 87 -20.33 3.61 6.87
C GLU A 87 -19.18 3.11 7.76
N HIS A 88 -19.52 2.46 8.88
CA HIS A 88 -18.51 1.95 9.77
C HIS A 88 -17.69 0.83 9.14
N ASP A 89 -18.14 0.11 8.11
CA ASP A 89 -17.32 -0.95 7.50
C ASP A 89 -16.15 -0.38 6.67
N VAL A 90 -16.25 0.89 6.24
CA VAL A 90 -15.23 1.55 5.40
C VAL A 90 -13.85 1.58 6.09
N HIS A 91 -13.80 1.71 7.42
CA HIS A 91 -12.53 1.78 8.15
C HIS A 91 -11.72 0.49 8.04
N HIS A 92 -12.34 -0.65 7.66
CA HIS A 92 -11.62 -1.90 7.46
C HIS A 92 -10.69 -1.86 6.24
N PHE A 93 -10.92 -0.96 5.28
CA PHE A 93 -10.20 -0.91 4.00
C PHE A 93 -9.06 0.13 3.97
N THR A 94 -8.74 0.73 5.12
CA THR A 94 -7.75 1.81 5.24
C THR A 94 -7.07 1.82 6.61
N SER A 95 -6.12 2.72 6.81
CA SER A 95 -5.49 2.97 8.10
C SER A 95 -6.35 3.90 8.96
N HIS A 96 -6.14 3.87 10.27
CA HIS A 96 -6.88 4.75 11.19
C HIS A 96 -6.71 6.23 10.88
N ALA A 97 -5.54 6.64 10.37
CA ALA A 97 -5.26 8.03 10.00
C ALA A 97 -6.03 8.51 8.76
N LEU A 98 -6.38 7.60 7.84
CA LEU A 98 -7.05 7.91 6.57
C LEU A 98 -8.53 7.52 6.55
N SER A 99 -9.01 6.83 7.58
CA SER A 99 -10.41 6.40 7.70
C SER A 99 -11.42 7.53 7.51
N PRO A 100 -11.29 8.71 8.16
CA PRO A 100 -12.23 9.81 7.94
C PRO A 100 -12.31 10.28 6.48
N GLN A 101 -11.16 10.33 5.78
CA GLN A 101 -11.06 10.75 4.39
C GLN A 101 -11.68 9.71 3.46
N LEU A 102 -11.39 8.42 3.66
CA LEU A 102 -11.99 7.35 2.86
C LEU A 102 -13.52 7.27 3.08
N ILE A 103 -13.99 7.42 4.33
CA ILE A 103 -15.42 7.48 4.66
C ILE A 103 -16.10 8.63 3.90
N LYS A 104 -15.52 9.84 3.98
CA LYS A 104 -16.05 11.01 3.28
C LYS A 104 -16.13 10.77 1.76
N TYR A 105 -15.07 10.21 1.19
CA TYR A 105 -15.01 9.88 -0.24
C TYR A 105 -16.06 8.83 -0.62
N TRP A 106 -16.16 7.75 0.16
CA TRP A 106 -17.11 6.66 -0.08
C TRP A 106 -18.57 7.16 -0.02
N LYS A 107 -18.92 8.01 0.94
CA LYS A 107 -20.26 8.63 1.00
C LYS A 107 -20.65 9.34 -0.29
N GLN A 108 -19.69 10.01 -0.93
CA GLN A 108 -19.92 10.81 -2.13
C GLN A 108 -19.93 9.98 -3.40
N HIS A 109 -19.06 8.97 -3.49
CA HIS A 109 -18.79 8.25 -4.74
C HIS A 109 -19.23 6.78 -4.73
N GLN A 110 -19.63 6.25 -3.57
CA GLN A 110 -19.97 4.83 -3.35
C GLN A 110 -18.87 3.88 -3.87
N THR A 111 -17.61 4.31 -3.76
CA THR A 111 -16.42 3.57 -4.14
C THR A 111 -15.24 3.97 -3.27
N PHE A 112 -14.11 3.29 -3.44
CA PHE A 112 -12.87 3.51 -2.72
C PHE A 112 -11.86 4.31 -3.54
N ALA A 113 -11.27 5.33 -2.92
CA ALA A 113 -10.19 6.12 -3.53
C ALA A 113 -8.86 5.34 -3.44
N PRO A 114 -8.09 5.22 -4.53
CA PRO A 114 -6.80 4.51 -4.51
C PRO A 114 -5.80 5.03 -3.47
N ASP A 115 -5.81 6.34 -3.22
CA ASP A 115 -4.88 7.02 -2.32
C ASP A 115 -5.24 6.87 -0.84
N PHE A 116 -6.51 6.58 -0.56
CA PHE A 116 -6.99 6.39 0.81
C PHE A 116 -7.19 4.92 1.17
N THR A 117 -7.10 4.03 0.19
CA THR A 117 -7.36 2.60 0.38
C THR A 117 -6.05 1.83 0.43
N CYS A 118 -5.85 1.10 1.52
CA CYS A 118 -4.62 0.34 1.75
C CYS A 118 -4.52 -0.90 0.86
N TYR A 119 -5.64 -1.36 0.29
CA TYR A 119 -5.71 -2.62 -0.45
C TYR A 119 -5.84 -2.44 -1.95
N ARG A 120 -5.46 -3.49 -2.67
CA ARG A 120 -5.77 -3.73 -4.08
C ARG A 120 -6.41 -5.10 -4.21
N TYR A 121 -7.25 -5.27 -5.22
CA TYR A 121 -8.17 -6.38 -5.36
C TYR A 121 -8.08 -6.98 -6.77
N ASN A 122 -7.97 -8.30 -6.85
CA ASN A 122 -8.04 -9.04 -8.10
C ASN A 122 -9.48 -9.49 -8.32
N GLU A 123 -10.21 -8.75 -9.14
CA GLU A 123 -11.59 -9.05 -9.50
C GLU A 123 -11.69 -10.30 -10.40
N GLY A 124 -12.74 -11.11 -10.21
CA GLY A 124 -13.06 -12.24 -11.08
C GLY A 124 -12.71 -13.62 -10.50
N LEU A 125 -12.31 -13.69 -9.24
CA LEU A 125 -12.13 -14.94 -8.51
C LEU A 125 -13.46 -15.44 -7.89
N LYS A 126 -13.57 -16.76 -7.75
CA LYS A 126 -14.62 -17.44 -6.99
C LYS A 126 -14.05 -18.10 -5.73
N ALA A 127 -14.90 -18.33 -4.74
CA ALA A 127 -14.54 -19.00 -3.50
C ALA A 127 -14.16 -20.48 -3.68
N ASP A 128 -14.66 -21.11 -4.74
CA ASP A 128 -14.37 -22.49 -5.14
C ASP A 128 -13.24 -22.62 -6.17
N ASP A 129 -12.64 -21.51 -6.61
CA ASP A 129 -11.46 -21.56 -7.48
C ASP A 129 -10.30 -22.23 -6.72
N LEU A 130 -9.88 -23.40 -7.21
CA LEU A 130 -8.80 -24.19 -6.61
C LEU A 130 -7.45 -23.58 -7.00
N GLY A 131 -6.64 -23.25 -6.01
CA GLY A 131 -5.31 -22.66 -6.15
C GLY A 131 -5.17 -21.47 -5.20
N ASN A 132 -3.97 -21.28 -4.64
CA ASN A 132 -3.66 -20.23 -3.66
C ASN A 132 -3.66 -18.82 -4.32
N TRP A 133 -4.80 -18.40 -4.86
CA TRP A 133 -4.92 -17.20 -5.68
C TRP A 133 -5.06 -15.94 -4.83
N VAL A 134 -4.36 -14.87 -5.21
CA VAL A 134 -4.41 -13.60 -4.49
C VAL A 134 -5.75 -12.92 -4.75
N VAL A 135 -6.60 -12.82 -3.72
CA VAL A 135 -7.89 -12.11 -3.80
C VAL A 135 -7.69 -10.63 -3.50
N LEU A 136 -7.09 -10.33 -2.36
CA LEU A 136 -6.87 -8.99 -1.84
C LEU A 136 -5.45 -8.89 -1.32
N TYR A 137 -4.79 -7.75 -1.49
CA TYR A 137 -3.44 -7.55 -1.00
C TYR A 137 -3.18 -6.11 -0.62
N PHE A 138 -2.24 -5.89 0.28
CA PHE A 138 -1.82 -4.53 0.65
C PHE A 138 -1.07 -3.87 -0.50
N HIS A 139 -1.42 -2.62 -0.80
CA HIS A 139 -0.90 -1.88 -1.95
C HIS A 139 0.61 -1.65 -1.87
N GLN A 140 1.13 -1.43 -0.66
CA GLN A 140 2.55 -1.23 -0.40
C GLN A 140 3.06 -2.29 0.59
N PRO A 141 4.34 -2.68 0.51
CA PRO A 141 4.95 -3.54 1.52
C PRO A 141 4.91 -2.88 2.90
N THR A 142 4.52 -3.64 3.92
CA THR A 142 4.33 -3.13 5.28
C THR A 142 5.49 -3.53 6.19
N LEU A 143 5.92 -2.62 7.07
CA LEU A 143 6.91 -2.91 8.12
C LEU A 143 6.30 -3.61 9.35
N TRP A 144 4.99 -3.44 9.57
CA TRP A 144 4.36 -3.58 10.88
C TRP A 144 3.77 -4.96 11.21
N GLU A 145 3.61 -5.84 10.22
CA GLU A 145 2.82 -7.06 10.41
C GLU A 145 3.61 -8.29 10.85
N CYS A 146 4.93 -8.17 11.07
CA CYS A 146 5.77 -9.26 11.54
C CYS A 146 6.08 -9.14 13.04
N ASN A 147 5.10 -9.37 13.91
CA ASN A 147 5.39 -9.60 15.34
C ASN A 147 6.16 -10.91 15.59
N LYS A 148 6.29 -11.80 14.60
CA LYS A 148 6.98 -13.10 14.71
C LYS A 148 8.29 -13.21 13.95
N HIS A 149 8.58 -12.29 13.02
CA HIS A 149 9.83 -12.33 12.28
C HIS A 149 10.68 -11.14 12.71
N ASN A 150 11.77 -11.44 13.39
CA ASN A 150 12.73 -10.53 14.01
C ASN A 150 13.54 -9.75 12.95
N HIS A 151 12.87 -9.13 11.98
CA HIS A 151 13.47 -8.32 10.93
C HIS A 151 13.56 -6.88 11.44
N LYS A 152 14.71 -6.55 12.02
CA LYS A 152 15.08 -5.18 12.36
C LYS A 152 15.06 -4.31 11.09
N GLY A 153 13.96 -3.61 10.83
CA GLY A 153 13.95 -2.38 10.04
C GLY A 153 13.81 -2.47 8.52
N THR A 154 13.40 -3.60 7.93
CA THR A 154 13.11 -3.68 6.49
C THR A 154 11.79 -4.39 6.20
N ALA A 155 10.93 -3.74 5.40
CA ALA A 155 9.68 -4.34 4.93
C ALA A 155 10.06 -5.33 3.83
N LEU A 156 9.79 -6.61 4.05
CA LEU A 156 10.19 -7.65 3.11
C LEU A 156 9.02 -8.21 2.30
N GLY A 157 7.78 -7.76 2.56
CA GLY A 157 6.61 -8.44 2.03
C GLY A 157 5.29 -7.73 2.21
N ARG A 158 4.22 -8.46 1.89
CA ARG A 158 2.84 -7.99 1.85
C ARG A 158 1.88 -8.92 2.57
N PRO A 159 0.94 -8.34 3.30
CA PRO A 159 -0.29 -9.00 3.69
C PRO A 159 -1.14 -9.31 2.46
N VAL A 160 -1.53 -10.57 2.30
CA VAL A 160 -2.36 -11.05 1.20
C VAL A 160 -3.47 -11.93 1.74
N LEU A 161 -4.60 -11.91 1.05
CA LEU A 161 -5.72 -12.81 1.27
C LEU A 161 -5.78 -13.80 0.11
N LEU A 162 -5.62 -15.09 0.39
CA LEU A 162 -5.56 -16.14 -0.64
C LEU A 162 -6.84 -16.99 -0.69
N SER A 163 -7.34 -17.31 -1.89
CA SER A 163 -8.39 -18.34 -2.14
C SER A 163 -7.74 -19.72 -2.28
N PRO A 164 -8.44 -20.88 -2.15
CA PRO A 164 -9.78 -21.05 -1.61
C PRO A 164 -9.80 -20.83 -0.10
N GLY A 165 -10.95 -20.38 0.43
CA GLY A 165 -11.09 -20.13 1.86
C GLY A 165 -10.22 -18.94 2.29
N PRO A 166 -10.66 -17.70 1.97
CA PRO A 166 -9.84 -16.49 2.06
C PRO A 166 -9.15 -16.47 3.42
N SER A 167 -7.83 -16.53 3.44
CA SER A 167 -7.04 -16.54 4.67
C SER A 167 -5.89 -15.56 4.52
N TRP A 168 -5.69 -14.76 5.56
CA TRP A 168 -4.60 -13.78 5.58
C TRP A 168 -3.26 -14.48 5.77
N GLN A 169 -2.33 -14.20 4.86
CA GLN A 169 -0.94 -14.61 4.92
C GLN A 169 -0.04 -13.41 4.73
N PHE A 170 1.17 -13.49 5.25
CA PHE A 170 2.22 -12.52 4.94
C PHE A 170 3.21 -13.20 3.99
N LEU A 171 3.35 -12.67 2.78
CA LEU A 171 4.28 -13.18 1.78
C LEU A 171 5.42 -12.21 1.59
N GLU A 172 6.66 -12.70 1.49
CA GLU A 172 7.77 -11.90 0.98
C GLU A 172 7.46 -11.36 -0.42
N GLU A 173 8.05 -10.22 -0.78
CA GLU A 173 7.71 -9.49 -2.00
C GLU A 173 7.90 -10.35 -3.24
N GLU A 174 9.00 -11.11 -3.34
CA GLU A 174 9.26 -12.00 -4.47
C GLU A 174 8.18 -13.08 -4.60
N MET A 175 7.79 -13.71 -3.49
CA MET A 175 6.71 -14.70 -3.46
C MET A 175 5.36 -14.07 -3.83
N PHE A 176 5.07 -12.88 -3.29
CA PHE A 176 3.86 -12.14 -3.65
C PHE A 176 3.79 -11.87 -5.15
N GLN A 177 4.87 -11.36 -5.76
CA GLN A 177 4.89 -11.05 -7.19
C GLN A 177 4.63 -12.30 -8.04
N LYS A 178 5.21 -13.44 -7.66
CA LYS A 178 4.94 -14.73 -8.31
C LYS A 178 3.45 -15.11 -8.21
N TYR A 179 2.89 -15.10 -7.01
CA TYR A 179 1.48 -15.45 -6.77
C TYR A 179 0.52 -14.50 -7.49
N GLN A 180 0.85 -13.21 -7.53
CA GLN A 180 0.08 -12.19 -8.24
C GLN A 180 0.10 -12.45 -9.75
N ALA A 181 1.27 -12.70 -10.33
CA ALA A 181 1.40 -13.01 -11.76
C ALA A 181 0.64 -14.29 -12.13
N ASP A 182 0.77 -15.34 -11.33
CA ASP A 182 0.06 -16.60 -11.55
C ASP A 182 -1.47 -16.41 -11.45
N THR A 183 -1.94 -15.61 -10.49
CA THR A 183 -3.36 -15.26 -10.34
C THR A 183 -3.90 -14.50 -11.57
N LEU A 184 -3.17 -13.49 -12.05
CA LEU A 184 -3.58 -12.72 -13.23
C LEU A 184 -3.60 -13.59 -14.50
N ARG A 185 -2.63 -14.50 -14.66
CA ARG A 185 -2.61 -15.48 -15.75
C ARG A 185 -3.83 -16.40 -15.69
N TYR A 186 -4.14 -16.96 -14.52
CA TYR A 186 -5.32 -17.79 -14.31
C TYR A 186 -6.61 -17.06 -14.72
N LEU A 187 -6.79 -15.81 -14.25
CA LEU A 187 -7.96 -15.00 -14.59
C LEU A 187 -8.05 -14.72 -16.10
N ALA A 188 -6.92 -14.48 -16.77
CA ALA A 188 -6.88 -14.28 -18.21
C ALA A 188 -7.27 -15.56 -18.98
N GLU A 189 -6.72 -16.71 -18.61
CA GLU A 189 -7.03 -18.02 -19.21
C GLU A 189 -8.52 -18.39 -19.06
N LYS A 190 -9.14 -18.00 -17.94
CA LYS A 190 -10.58 -18.18 -17.71
C LYS A 190 -11.46 -17.14 -18.39
N GLY A 191 -10.88 -16.13 -19.05
CA GLY A 191 -11.63 -15.00 -19.62
C GLY A 191 -12.32 -14.13 -18.57
N ARG A 192 -11.82 -14.15 -17.33
CA ARG A 192 -12.38 -13.42 -16.17
C ARG A 192 -11.60 -12.15 -15.85
N LEU A 193 -10.42 -11.96 -16.44
CA LEU A 193 -9.64 -10.75 -16.25
C LEU A 193 -10.33 -9.57 -16.90
N LYS A 194 -10.65 -8.56 -16.10
CA LYS A 194 -11.21 -7.31 -16.59
C LYS A 194 -10.14 -6.52 -17.33
N LYS A 195 -10.44 -6.08 -18.56
CA LYS A 195 -9.55 -5.17 -19.29
C LYS A 195 -9.49 -3.84 -18.53
N PRO A 196 -8.29 -3.26 -18.32
CA PRO A 196 -8.21 -1.94 -17.74
C PRO A 196 -9.03 -0.97 -18.59
N ALA A 197 -9.82 -0.11 -17.92
CA ALA A 197 -10.48 0.98 -18.61
C ALA A 197 -9.38 1.84 -19.29
N PRO A 198 -9.59 2.34 -20.52
CA PRO A 198 -8.66 3.26 -21.12
C PRO A 198 -8.47 4.46 -20.18
N SER A 199 -7.22 4.76 -19.83
CA SER A 199 -6.89 5.94 -19.04
C SER A 199 -7.37 7.17 -19.79
N GLN A 200 -8.32 7.90 -19.20
CA GLN A 200 -8.80 9.19 -19.69
C GLN A 200 -7.85 10.31 -19.27
#